data_AF-A0A949IRH0-F1
#
_entry.id   AF-A0A949IRH0-F1
#
_cell.length_a   1.000
_cell.length_b   1.000
_cell.length_c   1.000
_cell.angle_alpha   90.00
_cell.angle_beta   90.00
_cell.angle_gamma   90.00
#
_symmetry.space_group_name_H-M   'P 1'
#
loop_
_entity.id
_entity.type
_entity.pdbx_description
1 polymer ?
#
loop_
_entity_poly.entity_id
_entity_poly.type
_entity_poly.pdbx_seq_one_letter_code
_entity_poly.pdbx_strand_id
1 'polypeptide(L)'
;MPQKSNSLLTRLVLRVSLVMIVSIALLSGIVYLQINNTLVSMRDQTVEKQARTVALHLRPSKGLNQVLLDMPDSLRQFYSDAGDDYQYAVLDDMGNILFSSPVAYTDFFPNDFSRLGSGKFTFTGPGGQKYVGATLQTAVGGKNLYIQVAQTKDVSDVFLDE
;
A
#
# COMPACT_ATOMS: atom_id res chain seq x y z
N MET A 1 -28.85 52.60 -36.77
CA MET A 1 -27.81 52.35 -35.74
C MET A 1 -28.25 51.16 -34.88
N PRO A 2 -27.53 50.03 -34.86
CA PRO A 2 -27.76 49.01 -33.84
C PRO A 2 -26.48 48.70 -33.04
N GLN A 3 -26.48 49.01 -31.74
CA GLN A 3 -25.56 48.43 -30.76
C GLN A 3 -26.28 47.27 -30.07
N LYS A 4 -25.93 46.02 -30.41
CA LYS A 4 -26.38 44.84 -29.67
C LYS A 4 -25.44 43.65 -29.85
N SER A 5 -24.17 43.81 -29.50
CA SER A 5 -23.18 42.72 -29.57
C SER A 5 -22.47 42.42 -28.23
N ASN A 6 -22.76 43.15 -27.15
CA ASN A 6 -22.09 42.92 -25.86
C ASN A 6 -22.77 41.84 -24.99
N SER A 7 -24.06 41.53 -25.20
CA SER A 7 -24.79 40.60 -24.33
C SER A 7 -24.52 39.12 -24.64
N LEU A 8 -24.18 38.77 -25.89
CA LEU A 8 -23.92 37.38 -26.28
C LEU A 8 -22.48 36.96 -25.99
N LEU A 9 -21.51 37.85 -26.28
CA LEU A 9 -20.10 37.63 -25.95
C LEU A 9 -19.87 37.54 -24.43
N THR A 10 -20.48 38.44 -23.65
CA THR A 10 -20.36 38.41 -22.18
C THR A 10 -20.95 37.14 -21.57
N ARG A 11 -22.10 36.67 -22.09
CA ARG A 11 -22.73 35.44 -21.59
C ARG A 11 -21.93 34.19 -21.96
N LEU A 12 -21.25 34.21 -23.11
CA LEU A 12 -20.38 33.12 -23.55
C LEU A 12 -19.10 33.07 -22.72
N VAL A 13 -18.43 34.20 -22.52
CA VAL A 13 -17.25 34.30 -21.64
C VAL A 13 -17.59 33.86 -20.22
N LEU A 14 -18.72 34.31 -19.68
CA LEU A 14 -19.15 33.95 -18.32
C LEU A 14 -19.41 32.44 -18.14
N ARG A 15 -20.02 31.78 -19.14
CA ARG A 15 -20.20 30.32 -19.11
C ARG A 15 -18.87 29.58 -19.21
N VAL A 16 -17.98 30.00 -20.10
CA VAL A 16 -16.68 29.36 -20.29
C VAL A 16 -15.81 29.51 -19.04
N SER A 17 -15.78 30.70 -18.42
CA SER A 17 -15.08 30.92 -17.15
C SER A 17 -15.65 30.09 -16.01
N LEU A 18 -16.99 29.96 -15.93
CA LEU A 18 -17.63 29.13 -14.92
C LEU A 18 -17.22 27.65 -15.08
N VAL A 19 -17.27 27.13 -16.30
CA VAL A 19 -16.86 25.74 -16.59
C VAL A 19 -15.38 25.55 -16.25
N MET A 20 -14.51 26.51 -16.57
CA MET A 20 -13.07 26.41 -16.27
C MET A 20 -12.79 26.38 -14.77
N ILE A 21 -13.45 27.23 -13.98
CA ILE A 21 -13.31 27.24 -12.50
C ILE A 21 -13.81 25.93 -11.91
N VAL A 22 -14.97 25.43 -12.38
CA VAL A 22 -15.53 24.16 -11.93
C VAL A 22 -14.60 23.00 -12.30
N SER A 23 -14.04 22.97 -13.50
CA SER A 23 -13.08 21.95 -13.92
C SER A 23 -11.80 21.97 -13.08
N ILE A 24 -11.25 23.15 -12.77
CA ILE A 24 -10.07 23.27 -11.90
C ILE A 24 -10.41 22.81 -10.48
N ALA A 25 -11.57 23.19 -9.94
CA ALA A 25 -12.01 22.74 -8.61
C ALA A 25 -12.26 21.23 -8.56
N LEU A 26 -12.84 20.65 -9.62
CA LEU A 26 -13.06 19.20 -9.73
C LEU A 26 -11.74 18.44 -9.86
N LEU A 27 -10.82 18.90 -10.72
CA LEU A 27 -9.49 18.30 -10.84
C LEU A 27 -8.70 18.44 -9.53
N SER A 28 -8.76 19.61 -8.88
CA SER A 28 -8.13 19.81 -7.59
C SER A 28 -8.76 18.97 -6.49
N GLY A 29 -10.07 18.73 -6.53
CA GLY A 29 -10.78 17.83 -5.62
C GLY A 29 -10.41 16.36 -5.86
N ILE A 30 -10.29 15.93 -7.12
CA ILE A 30 -9.84 14.59 -7.48
C ILE A 30 -8.37 14.38 -7.06
N VAL A 31 -7.51 15.38 -7.29
CA VAL A 31 -6.11 15.37 -6.86
C VAL A 31 -6.02 15.38 -5.33
N TYR A 32 -6.85 16.15 -4.63
CA TYR A 32 -6.92 16.14 -3.17
C TYR A 32 -7.39 14.78 -2.62
N LEU A 33 -8.38 14.16 -3.27
CA LEU A 33 -8.82 12.81 -2.94
C LEU A 33 -7.75 11.75 -3.25
N GLN A 34 -6.87 11.98 -4.24
CA GLN A 34 -5.72 11.12 -4.52
C GLN A 34 -4.55 11.32 -3.56
N ILE A 35 -4.43 12.47 -2.88
CA ILE A 35 -3.23 12.83 -2.14
C ILE A 35 -3.12 12.22 -0.74
N ASN A 36 -4.17 11.67 -0.13
CA ASN A 36 -4.09 11.38 1.32
C ASN A 36 -4.53 10.01 1.83
N ASN A 37 -4.78 9.01 0.98
CA ASN A 37 -5.27 7.72 1.48
C ASN A 37 -4.23 6.59 1.58
N THR A 38 -2.97 6.81 1.19
CA THR A 38 -1.96 5.73 1.20
C THR A 38 -1.03 5.76 2.42
N LEU A 39 -0.77 6.93 3.02
CA LEU A 39 0.25 7.06 4.07
C LEU A 39 -0.33 7.12 5.49
N VAL A 40 -1.33 7.98 5.73
CA VAL A 40 -1.95 8.11 7.07
C VAL A 40 -2.67 6.83 7.48
N SER A 41 -3.17 6.07 6.50
CA SER A 41 -3.93 4.86 6.76
C SER A 41 -3.06 3.65 7.15
N MET A 42 -1.78 3.57 6.77
CA MET A 42 -0.94 2.39 7.02
C MET A 42 -0.74 2.11 8.52
N ARG A 43 -0.54 3.18 9.30
CA ARG A 43 -0.34 3.09 10.75
C ARG A 43 -1.58 2.62 11.49
N ASP A 44 -2.76 2.98 10.96
CA ASP A 44 -4.08 2.62 11.49
C ASP A 44 -4.68 1.39 10.76
N GLN A 45 -3.93 0.78 9.84
CA GLN A 45 -4.37 -0.37 9.06
C GLN A 45 -3.95 -1.67 9.74
N THR A 46 -4.91 -2.59 9.84
CA THR A 46 -4.65 -3.97 10.24
C THR A 46 -3.58 -4.60 9.33
N VAL A 47 -2.73 -5.47 9.89
CA VAL A 47 -1.70 -6.23 9.15
C VAL A 47 -2.20 -6.90 7.85
N GLU A 48 -3.48 -7.30 7.79
CA GLU A 48 -4.10 -7.84 6.58
C GLU A 48 -4.23 -6.80 5.46
N LYS A 49 -4.63 -5.56 5.78
CA LYS A 49 -4.74 -4.46 4.81
C LYS A 49 -3.35 -4.05 4.31
N GLN A 50 -2.35 -4.08 5.18
CA GLN A 50 -0.97 -3.85 4.78
C GLN A 50 -0.50 -4.93 3.79
N ALA A 51 -0.74 -6.21 4.09
CA ALA A 51 -0.41 -7.33 3.18
C ALA A 51 -1.12 -7.20 1.82
N ARG A 52 -2.39 -6.79 1.79
CA ARG A 52 -3.11 -6.49 0.54
C ARG A 52 -2.48 -5.31 -0.20
N THR A 53 -2.05 -4.27 0.50
CA THR A 53 -1.43 -3.12 -0.16
C THR A 53 -0.09 -3.48 -0.79
N VAL A 54 0.74 -4.28 -0.12
CA VAL A 54 1.96 -4.83 -0.73
C VAL A 54 1.60 -5.69 -1.95
N ALA A 55 0.55 -6.49 -1.88
CA ALA A 55 0.08 -7.32 -3.01
C ALA A 55 -0.29 -6.51 -4.25
N LEU A 56 -0.94 -5.34 -4.08
CA LEU A 56 -1.36 -4.49 -5.19
C LEU A 56 -0.19 -3.93 -6.02
N HIS A 57 0.99 -3.87 -5.40
CA HIS A 57 2.23 -3.37 -6.02
C HIS A 57 3.08 -4.50 -6.62
N LEU A 58 2.67 -5.76 -6.48
CA LEU A 58 3.30 -6.86 -7.20
C LEU A 58 2.80 -6.91 -8.63
N ARG A 59 3.74 -6.85 -9.57
CA ARG A 59 3.50 -6.94 -11.00
C ARG A 59 4.22 -8.14 -11.59
N PRO A 60 3.61 -8.83 -12.57
CA PRO A 60 4.35 -9.82 -13.36
C PRO A 60 5.47 -9.12 -14.12
N SER A 61 6.65 -9.72 -14.14
CA SER A 61 7.83 -9.21 -14.86
C SER A 61 8.37 -10.28 -15.80
N LYS A 62 9.02 -9.84 -16.88
CA LYS A 62 9.72 -10.75 -17.80
C LYS A 62 11.19 -10.98 -17.43
N GLY A 63 11.63 -10.43 -16.28
CA GLY A 63 12.99 -10.61 -15.76
C GLY A 63 13.22 -11.93 -15.03
N LEU A 64 14.42 -12.11 -14.46
CA LEU A 64 14.86 -13.36 -13.82
C LEU A 64 13.89 -13.92 -12.77
N ASN A 65 13.33 -13.05 -11.91
CA ASN A 65 12.40 -13.45 -10.85
C ASN A 65 10.92 -13.57 -11.30
N GLN A 66 10.60 -13.29 -12.57
CA GLN A 66 9.24 -13.29 -13.15
C GLN A 66 8.19 -12.41 -12.43
N VAL A 67 8.58 -11.73 -11.36
CA VAL A 67 7.76 -10.89 -10.49
C VAL A 67 8.61 -9.65 -10.17
N LEU A 68 7.97 -8.48 -10.20
CA LEU A 68 8.54 -7.20 -9.81
C LEU A 68 7.68 -6.60 -8.72
N LEU A 69 8.31 -6.17 -7.63
CA LEU A 69 7.66 -5.37 -6.60
C LEU A 69 7.86 -3.90 -6.93
N ASP A 70 6.84 -3.28 -7.51
CA ASP A 70 6.84 -1.87 -7.94
C ASP A 70 6.13 -1.01 -6.88
N MET A 71 6.83 -0.76 -5.77
CA MET A 71 6.32 0.06 -4.68
C MET A 71 6.67 1.53 -4.86
N PRO A 72 5.72 2.45 -4.61
CA PRO A 72 5.99 3.88 -4.63
C PRO A 72 7.03 4.24 -3.58
N ASP A 73 7.84 5.26 -3.87
CA ASP A 73 8.94 5.71 -3.01
C ASP A 73 8.49 5.99 -1.58
N SER A 74 7.29 6.54 -1.44
CA SER A 74 6.67 6.81 -0.15
C SER A 74 6.44 5.56 0.70
N LEU A 75 6.08 4.43 0.09
CA LEU A 75 5.88 3.16 0.79
C LEU A 75 7.22 2.49 1.14
N ARG A 76 8.21 2.59 0.24
CA ARG A 76 9.58 2.12 0.52
C ARG A 76 10.19 2.90 1.67
N GLN A 77 10.00 4.21 1.67
CA GLN A 77 10.45 5.08 2.73
C GLN A 77 9.72 4.79 4.05
N PHE A 78 8.40 4.54 4.03
CA PHE A 78 7.67 4.12 5.23
C PHE A 78 8.30 2.89 5.90
N TYR A 79 8.55 1.80 5.15
CA TYR A 79 9.18 0.59 5.70
C TYR A 79 10.66 0.77 6.07
N SER A 80 11.31 1.86 5.61
CA SER A 80 12.69 2.18 5.99
C SER A 80 12.72 3.04 7.25
N ASP A 81 11.84 4.03 7.34
CA ASP A 81 11.73 4.98 8.45
C ASP A 81 11.07 4.35 9.68
N ALA A 82 10.14 3.41 9.47
CA ALA A 82 9.50 2.61 10.51
C ALA A 82 10.46 1.68 11.27
N GLY A 83 11.68 1.50 10.76
CA GLY A 83 12.64 0.59 11.37
C GLY A 83 12.07 -0.83 11.49
N ASP A 84 12.26 -1.44 12.65
CA ASP A 84 11.78 -2.78 12.92
C ASP A 84 10.30 -2.85 13.32
N ASP A 85 9.61 -1.74 13.53
CA ASP A 85 8.19 -1.74 13.92
C ASP A 85 7.25 -2.27 12.84
N TYR A 86 7.63 -2.17 11.56
CA TYR A 86 6.85 -2.63 10.41
C TYR A 86 7.74 -3.37 9.43
N GLN A 87 7.38 -4.61 9.11
CA GLN A 87 8.21 -5.50 8.30
C GLN A 87 7.36 -6.20 7.25
N TYR A 88 7.93 -6.44 6.06
CA TYR A 88 7.30 -7.26 5.04
C TYR A 88 8.29 -8.24 4.42
N ALA A 89 7.76 -9.36 3.96
CA ALA A 89 8.46 -10.35 3.16
C ALA A 89 7.51 -10.91 2.10
N VAL A 90 8.01 -11.08 0.88
CA VAL A 90 7.32 -11.74 -0.22
C VAL A 90 8.09 -13.00 -0.53
N LEU A 91 7.42 -14.14 -0.41
CA LEU A 91 8.00 -15.47 -0.56
C LEU A 91 7.36 -16.20 -1.74
N ASP A 92 8.12 -17.09 -2.37
CA ASP A 92 7.58 -18.01 -3.37
C ASP A 92 6.90 -19.23 -2.74
N ASP A 93 6.42 -20.16 -3.57
CA ASP A 93 5.78 -21.40 -3.17
C ASP A 93 6.71 -22.41 -2.47
N MET A 94 8.02 -22.21 -2.61
CA MET A 94 9.06 -23.00 -1.95
C MET A 94 9.53 -22.35 -0.64
N GLY A 95 9.06 -21.15 -0.31
CA GLY A 95 9.48 -20.39 0.86
C GLY A 95 10.74 -19.55 0.67
N ASN A 96 11.24 -19.39 -0.55
CA ASN A 96 12.35 -18.49 -0.82
C ASN A 96 11.87 -17.04 -0.78
N ILE A 97 12.61 -16.19 -0.09
CA ILE A 97 12.32 -14.76 -0.01
C ILE A 97 12.71 -14.10 -1.35
N LEU A 98 11.71 -13.55 -2.03
CA LEU A 98 11.91 -12.79 -3.27
C LEU A 98 12.16 -11.31 -2.98
N PHE A 99 11.45 -10.74 -2.00
CA PHE A 99 11.55 -9.35 -1.58
C PHE A 99 11.32 -9.23 -0.08
N SER A 100 12.00 -8.30 0.59
CA SER A 100 11.80 -8.02 2.01
C SER A 100 12.09 -6.55 2.34
N SER A 101 11.59 -6.08 3.49
CA SER A 101 12.03 -4.78 4.01
C SER A 101 13.51 -4.84 4.44
N PRO A 102 14.25 -3.71 4.38
CA PRO A 102 15.69 -3.69 4.67
C PRO A 102 16.10 -4.21 6.05
N VAL A 103 15.19 -4.10 7.03
CA VAL A 103 15.39 -4.48 8.44
C VAL A 103 14.47 -5.62 8.87
N ALA A 104 13.91 -6.37 7.91
CA ALA A 104 13.05 -7.50 8.21
C ALA A 104 13.83 -8.63 8.90
N TYR A 105 13.29 -9.14 10.01
CA TYR A 105 13.77 -10.35 10.68
C TYR A 105 13.20 -11.59 10.01
N THR A 106 13.46 -11.75 8.70
CA THR A 106 12.83 -12.78 7.86
C THR A 106 13.09 -14.21 8.35
N ASP A 107 14.19 -14.45 9.06
CA ASP A 107 14.51 -15.76 9.66
C ASP A 107 13.52 -16.17 10.76
N PHE A 108 12.82 -15.21 11.34
CA PHE A 108 11.79 -15.43 12.37
C PHE A 108 10.39 -15.50 11.78
N PHE A 109 10.24 -15.22 10.48
CA PHE A 109 8.95 -15.31 9.82
C PHE A 109 8.59 -16.79 9.66
N PRO A 110 7.31 -17.15 9.87
CA PRO A 110 6.91 -18.53 9.81
C PRO A 110 6.97 -19.03 8.36
N ASN A 111 7.70 -20.12 8.15
CA ASN A 111 7.94 -20.73 6.83
C ASN A 111 7.03 -21.95 6.56
N ASP A 112 6.12 -22.28 7.48
CA ASP A 112 5.15 -23.37 7.32
C ASP A 112 3.90 -22.88 6.56
N PHE A 113 4.06 -22.63 5.25
CA PHE A 113 2.97 -22.15 4.39
C PHE A 113 1.80 -23.13 4.28
N SER A 114 2.06 -24.42 4.51
CA SER A 114 1.03 -25.47 4.54
C SER A 114 0.01 -25.25 5.65
N ARG A 115 0.45 -24.67 6.78
CA ARG A 115 -0.41 -24.31 7.91
C ARG A 115 -0.91 -22.88 7.89
N LEU A 116 -0.11 -21.95 7.36
CA LEU A 116 -0.41 -20.51 7.41
C LEU A 116 -1.48 -20.10 6.41
N GLY A 117 -1.46 -20.66 5.19
CA GLY A 117 -2.35 -20.24 4.11
C GLY A 117 -2.46 -18.72 4.01
N SER A 118 -3.70 -18.20 3.99
CA SER A 118 -3.97 -16.80 4.34
C SER A 118 -4.45 -16.74 5.79
N GLY A 119 -3.69 -16.10 6.68
CA GLY A 119 -3.95 -16.17 8.11
C GLY A 119 -3.05 -15.26 8.95
N LYS A 120 -3.45 -15.04 10.21
CA LYS A 120 -2.65 -14.28 11.19
C LYS A 120 -1.58 -15.17 11.81
N PHE A 121 -0.43 -14.58 12.12
CA PHE A 121 0.65 -15.24 12.83
C PHE A 121 1.26 -14.30 13.86
N THR A 122 2.03 -14.87 14.79
CA THR A 122 2.84 -14.11 15.74
C THR A 122 4.22 -14.73 15.81
N PHE A 123 5.23 -13.92 16.05
CA PHE A 123 6.59 -14.40 16.31
C PHE A 123 7.27 -13.48 17.32
N THR A 124 8.37 -13.97 17.88
CA THR A 124 9.23 -13.19 18.78
C THR A 124 10.53 -12.92 18.06
N GLY A 125 10.81 -11.65 17.79
CA GLY A 125 12.04 -11.21 17.14
C GLY A 125 13.25 -11.19 18.08
N PRO A 126 14.41 -10.75 17.58
CA PRO A 126 15.59 -10.55 18.41
C PRO A 126 15.31 -9.55 19.54
N GLY A 127 15.87 -9.80 20.72
CA GLY A 127 15.62 -8.98 21.91
C GLY A 127 14.30 -9.26 22.64
N GLY A 128 13.52 -10.26 22.20
CA GLY A 128 12.29 -10.67 22.89
C GLY A 128 11.04 -9.85 22.52
N GLN A 129 11.16 -8.95 21.54
CA GLN A 129 10.05 -8.15 21.03
C GLN A 129 9.03 -9.04 20.31
N LYS A 130 7.75 -8.84 20.60
CA LYS A 130 6.66 -9.62 20.01
C LYS A 130 6.11 -8.93 18.78
N TYR A 131 5.86 -9.72 17.75
CA TYR A 131 5.30 -9.29 16.48
C TYR A 131 3.98 -9.98 16.22
N VAL A 132 3.06 -9.24 15.62
CA VAL A 132 1.81 -9.75 15.08
C VAL A 132 1.83 -9.50 13.58
N GLY A 133 1.49 -10.52 12.81
CA GLY A 133 1.52 -10.45 11.35
C GLY A 133 0.36 -11.16 10.68
N ALA A 134 0.28 -10.99 9.38
CA ALA A 134 -0.65 -11.70 8.51
C ALA A 134 0.07 -12.18 7.25
N THR A 135 -0.27 -13.39 6.83
CA THR A 135 0.10 -13.97 5.55
C THR A 135 -1.08 -13.82 4.60
N LEU A 136 -0.81 -13.35 3.39
CA LEU A 136 -1.76 -13.30 2.29
C LEU A 136 -1.19 -14.10 1.12
N GLN A 137 -1.94 -15.10 0.66
CA GLN A 137 -1.61 -15.82 -0.55
C GLN A 137 -2.16 -15.09 -1.78
N THR A 138 -1.33 -14.86 -2.79
CA THR A 138 -1.75 -14.25 -4.06
C THR A 138 -1.10 -14.96 -5.25
N ALA A 139 -1.73 -14.86 -6.43
CA ALA A 139 -1.16 -15.37 -7.67
C ALA A 139 -0.77 -14.20 -8.58
N VAL A 140 0.51 -14.10 -8.93
CA VAL A 140 1.04 -13.05 -9.81
C VAL A 140 1.82 -13.69 -10.94
N GLY A 141 1.43 -13.41 -12.19
CA GLY A 141 2.11 -13.98 -13.36
C GLY A 141 2.07 -15.51 -13.44
N GLY A 142 1.05 -16.14 -12.84
CA GLY A 142 0.92 -17.60 -12.79
C GLY A 142 1.73 -18.28 -11.69
N LYS A 143 2.44 -17.52 -10.84
CA LYS A 143 3.11 -18.04 -9.64
C LYS A 143 2.31 -17.72 -8.39
N ASN A 144 2.23 -18.70 -7.48
CA ASN A 144 1.71 -18.47 -6.14
C ASN A 144 2.79 -17.82 -5.29
N LEU A 145 2.43 -16.72 -4.64
CA LEU A 145 3.29 -15.94 -3.77
C LEU A 145 2.62 -15.80 -2.40
N TYR A 146 3.44 -15.75 -1.37
CA TYR A 146 3.02 -15.50 0.00
C TYR A 146 3.56 -14.16 0.44
N ILE A 147 2.66 -13.26 0.85
CA ILE A 147 3.01 -11.94 1.32
C ILE A 147 2.79 -11.94 2.81
N GLN A 148 3.88 -11.80 3.55
CA GLN A 148 3.88 -11.73 4.99
C GLN A 148 4.17 -10.30 5.41
N VAL A 149 3.30 -9.74 6.25
CA VAL A 149 3.53 -8.44 6.87
C VAL A 149 3.43 -8.61 8.38
N ALA A 150 4.31 -7.97 9.11
CA ALA A 150 4.36 -8.00 10.55
C ALA A 150 4.55 -6.59 11.12
N GLN A 151 3.97 -6.38 12.29
CA GLN A 151 4.19 -5.18 13.09
C GLN A 151 4.42 -5.53 14.55
N THR A 152 5.06 -4.64 15.31
CA THR A 152 5.29 -4.84 16.74
C THR A 152 3.96 -4.88 17.51
N LYS A 153 3.91 -5.72 18.54
CA LYS A 153 2.70 -5.87 19.35
C LYS A 153 2.35 -4.57 20.07
N ASP A 154 3.33 -3.79 20.51
CA ASP A 154 3.10 -2.50 21.16
C ASP A 154 2.35 -1.52 20.25
N VAL A 155 2.66 -1.54 18.95
CA VAL A 155 1.92 -0.79 17.93
C VAL A 155 0.54 -1.40 17.68
N SER A 156 0.39 -2.72 17.77
CA SER A 156 -0.90 -3.40 17.58
C SER A 156 -1.87 -3.23 18.74
N ASP A 157 -1.42 -3.23 20.00
CA ASP A 157 -2.28 -3.14 21.19
C ASP A 157 -3.03 -1.80 21.25
N VAL A 158 -2.44 -0.73 20.71
CA VAL A 158 -3.09 0.58 20.56
C VAL A 158 -4.41 0.51 19.77
N PHE A 159 -4.62 -0.54 18.97
CA PHE A 159 -5.79 -0.69 18.09
C PHE A 159 -6.70 -1.88 18.42
N LEU A 160 -6.45 -2.64 19.49
CA LEU A 160 -7.22 -3.84 19.85
C LEU A 160 -8.23 -3.64 21.00
N ASP A 161 -8.38 -2.42 21.52
CA ASP A 161 -9.19 -2.11 22.71
C ASP A 161 -10.58 -1.44 22.42
N GLU A 162 -11.16 -1.59 21.22
CA GLU A 162 -12.54 -1.12 20.92
C GLU A 162 -13.57 -2.25 20.78
#